data_AF-A0A2Z6RVT1-F1
#
_entry.id   AF-A0A2Z6RVT1-F1
#
_cell.length_a   1.000
_cell.length_b   1.000
_cell.length_c   1.000
_cell.angle_alpha   90.00
_cell.angle_beta   90.00
_cell.angle_gamma   90.00
#
_symmetry.space_group_name_H-M   'P 1'
#
loop_
_entity.id
_entity.type
_entity.pdbx_description
1 polymer ?
#
loop_
_entity_poly.entity_id
_entity_poly.type
_entity_poly.pdbx_seq_one_letter_code
_entity_poly.pdbx_strand_id
1 'polypeptide(L)'
;MLRESAWSRTGTPIEIGDLSETESMEYLKKSKIDEESARQLYELVGGRIMELKSVVDKVLGGQPFNNIKQDIFIKVKKTLRTAKIFKNYEYHNVGKRILRASLNSRELVHEAFEEFFNKPDEANEVLGYNVFTYHLVKDTVTFQSCSVKYYVQDNTDVFLRCL
;
A
#
# COMPACT_ATOMS: atom_id res chain seq x y z
N MET A 1 -17.49 22.55 29.46
CA MET A 1 -18.07 22.01 28.22
C MET A 1 -17.09 21.00 27.67
N LEU A 2 -17.41 19.70 27.75
CA LEU A 2 -16.71 18.70 26.96
C LEU A 2 -17.03 19.00 25.50
N ARG A 3 -16.02 19.28 24.69
CA ARG A 3 -16.18 19.35 23.23
C ARG A 3 -16.58 17.96 22.78
N GLU A 4 -17.85 17.76 22.44
CA GLU A 4 -18.24 16.61 21.64
C GLU A 4 -17.47 16.69 20.32
N SER A 5 -16.57 15.73 20.10
CA SER A 5 -15.79 15.64 18.88
C SER A 5 -16.73 15.24 17.73
N ALA A 6 -16.36 15.56 16.48
CA ALA A 6 -17.12 15.07 15.32
C ALA A 6 -17.29 13.54 15.33
N TRP A 7 -16.35 12.83 15.96
CA TRP A 7 -16.36 11.38 16.18
C TRP A 7 -17.46 10.88 17.13
N SER A 8 -17.95 11.68 18.08
CA SER A 8 -19.03 11.22 18.98
C SER A 8 -20.39 11.19 18.30
N ARG A 9 -20.50 11.74 17.08
CA ARG A 9 -21.76 11.88 16.32
C ARG A 9 -21.80 11.01 15.06
N THR A 10 -20.73 10.30 14.75
CA THR A 10 -20.64 9.40 13.60
C THR A 10 -21.25 8.04 13.92
N GLY A 11 -22.07 7.51 13.00
CA GLY A 11 -22.47 6.11 13.04
C GLY A 11 -21.31 5.16 12.74
N THR A 12 -21.56 3.86 12.74
CA THR A 12 -20.54 2.85 12.43
C THR A 12 -19.90 3.11 11.06
N PRO A 13 -18.58 3.32 10.98
CA PRO A 13 -17.88 3.54 9.72
C PRO A 13 -17.99 2.33 8.79
N ILE A 14 -18.10 2.58 7.49
CA ILE A 14 -18.02 1.55 6.45
C ILE A 14 -16.64 1.64 5.82
N GLU A 15 -15.87 0.56 5.91
CA GLU A 15 -14.57 0.44 5.27
C GLU A 15 -14.70 -0.33 3.95
N ILE A 16 -14.25 0.27 2.85
CA ILE A 16 -14.19 -0.38 1.54
C ILE A 16 -12.76 -0.85 1.30
N GLY A 17 -12.55 -2.15 1.44
CA GLY A 17 -11.25 -2.79 1.23
C GLY A 17 -10.97 -3.14 -0.23
N ASP A 18 -9.84 -3.81 -0.42
CA ASP A 18 -9.48 -4.41 -1.72
C ASP A 18 -10.39 -5.62 -2.02
N LEU A 19 -10.57 -5.91 -3.31
CA LEU A 19 -11.23 -7.13 -3.77
C LEU A 19 -10.43 -8.37 -3.37
N SER A 20 -11.12 -9.49 -3.15
CA SER A 20 -10.48 -10.78 -3.02
C SER A 20 -9.76 -11.19 -4.31
N GLU A 21 -8.88 -12.18 -4.23
CA GLU A 21 -8.23 -12.76 -5.43
C GLU A 21 -9.26 -13.23 -6.45
N THR A 22 -10.27 -13.99 -6.02
CA THR A 22 -11.34 -14.50 -6.89
C THR A 22 -12.08 -13.36 -7.59
N GLU A 23 -12.51 -12.33 -6.86
CA GLU A 23 -13.21 -11.16 -7.43
C GLU A 23 -12.31 -10.39 -8.39
N SER A 24 -11.03 -10.24 -8.07
CA SER A 24 -10.04 -9.55 -8.91
C SER A 24 -9.81 -10.29 -10.22
N MET A 25 -9.61 -11.60 -10.14
CA MET A 25 -9.41 -12.46 -11.32
C MET A 25 -10.67 -12.50 -12.18
N GLU A 26 -11.86 -12.54 -11.59
CA GLU A 26 -13.12 -12.44 -12.32
C GLU A 26 -13.26 -11.08 -13.04
N TYR A 27 -12.91 -9.98 -12.37
CA TYR A 27 -12.89 -8.65 -12.96
C TYR A 27 -11.93 -8.55 -14.16
N LEU A 28 -10.71 -9.06 -14.02
CA LEU A 28 -9.70 -9.06 -15.08
C LEU A 28 -10.14 -9.91 -16.29
N LYS A 29 -10.73 -11.09 -16.03
CA LYS A 29 -11.30 -11.95 -17.08
C LYS A 29 -12.45 -11.27 -17.82
N LYS A 30 -13.37 -10.62 -17.09
CA LYS A 30 -14.46 -9.81 -17.68
C LYS A 30 -13.92 -8.67 -18.55
N SER A 31 -12.72 -8.18 -18.23
CA SER A 31 -12.01 -7.14 -18.98
C SER A 31 -11.24 -7.67 -20.20
N LYS A 32 -11.42 -8.95 -20.56
CA LYS A 32 -10.76 -9.62 -21.71
C LYS A 32 -9.23 -9.70 -21.61
N ILE A 33 -8.71 -9.72 -20.38
CA ILE A 33 -7.30 -10.03 -20.12
C ILE A 33 -7.16 -11.56 -20.08
N ASP A 34 -6.13 -12.09 -20.74
CA ASP A 34 -5.81 -13.52 -20.68
C ASP A 34 -5.37 -13.93 -19.26
N GLU A 35 -5.45 -15.22 -18.95
CA GLU A 35 -5.24 -15.71 -17.59
C GLU A 35 -3.81 -15.47 -17.07
N GLU A 36 -2.80 -15.60 -17.93
CA GLU A 36 -1.40 -15.38 -17.55
C GLU A 36 -1.15 -13.91 -17.22
N SER A 37 -1.55 -13.01 -18.12
CA SER A 37 -1.46 -11.57 -17.89
C SER A 37 -2.28 -11.15 -16.67
N ALA A 38 -3.47 -11.72 -16.46
CA ALA A 38 -4.31 -11.40 -15.32
C ALA A 38 -3.61 -11.74 -13.99
N ARG A 39 -2.95 -12.90 -13.90
CA ARG A 39 -2.17 -13.27 -12.70
C ARG A 39 -1.01 -12.30 -12.47
N GLN A 40 -0.25 -11.96 -13.52
CA GLN A 40 0.86 -11.00 -13.41
C GLN A 40 0.40 -9.62 -12.95
N LEU A 41 -0.74 -9.14 -13.46
CA LEU A 41 -1.34 -7.88 -13.04
C LEU A 41 -1.81 -7.96 -11.58
N TYR A 42 -2.50 -9.03 -11.19
CA TYR A 42 -2.94 -9.22 -9.82
C TYR A 42 -1.77 -9.29 -8.83
N GLU A 43 -0.69 -9.98 -9.15
CA GLU A 43 0.52 -9.99 -8.32
C GLU A 43 1.14 -8.60 -8.16
N LEU A 44 1.06 -7.76 -9.20
CA LEU A 44 1.61 -6.40 -9.21
C LEU A 44 0.76 -5.39 -8.44
N VAL A 45 -0.56 -5.40 -8.59
CA VAL A 45 -1.46 -4.37 -8.01
C VAL A 45 -2.44 -4.89 -6.94
N GLY A 46 -2.59 -6.20 -6.82
CA GLY A 46 -3.53 -6.83 -5.89
C GLY A 46 -4.98 -6.54 -6.24
N GLY A 47 -5.85 -6.50 -5.23
CA GLY A 47 -7.30 -6.37 -5.39
C GLY A 47 -7.83 -4.94 -5.45
N ARG A 48 -6.96 -3.93 -5.49
CA ARG A 48 -7.41 -2.53 -5.46
C ARG A 48 -8.08 -2.16 -6.77
N ILE A 49 -9.40 -1.97 -6.75
CA ILE A 49 -10.21 -1.76 -7.97
C ILE A 49 -9.70 -0.62 -8.87
N MET A 50 -9.25 0.48 -8.29
CA MET A 50 -8.71 1.61 -9.06
C MET A 50 -7.37 1.28 -9.73
N GLU A 51 -6.52 0.48 -9.08
CA GLU A 51 -5.26 0.03 -9.67
C GLU A 51 -5.51 -1.04 -10.73
N LEU A 52 -6.38 -2.02 -10.45
CA LEU A 52 -6.85 -3.04 -11.40
C LEU A 52 -7.40 -2.40 -12.68
N LYS A 53 -8.30 -1.41 -12.54
CA LYS A 53 -8.82 -0.66 -13.68
C LYS A 53 -7.69 0.05 -14.44
N SER A 54 -6.79 0.73 -13.72
CA SER A 54 -5.70 1.46 -14.35
C SER A 54 -4.76 0.56 -15.15
N VAL A 55 -4.49 -0.66 -14.69
CA VAL A 55 -3.62 -1.59 -15.45
C VAL A 55 -4.36 -2.22 -16.63
N VAL A 56 -5.64 -2.52 -16.48
CA VAL A 56 -6.50 -2.98 -17.59
C VAL A 56 -6.53 -1.95 -18.72
N ASP A 57 -6.79 -0.68 -18.41
CA ASP A 57 -6.83 0.40 -19.40
C ASP A 57 -5.50 0.50 -20.18
N LYS A 58 -4.36 0.30 -19.50
CA LYS A 58 -3.04 0.33 -20.12
C LYS A 58 -2.77 -0.88 -21.02
N VAL A 59 -3.16 -2.07 -20.59
CA VAL A 59 -3.03 -3.30 -21.41
C VAL A 59 -3.91 -3.18 -22.66
N LEU A 60 -5.16 -2.73 -22.51
CA LEU A 60 -6.06 -2.50 -23.65
C LEU A 60 -5.55 -1.39 -24.59
N GLY A 61 -4.78 -0.43 -24.06
CA GLY A 61 -4.04 0.57 -24.83
C GLY A 61 -2.76 0.04 -25.50
N GLY A 62 -2.46 -1.26 -25.40
CA GLY A 62 -1.30 -1.90 -26.04
C GLY A 62 0.02 -1.70 -25.29
N GLN A 63 0.01 -1.25 -24.04
CA GLN A 63 1.25 -1.13 -23.26
C GLN A 63 1.75 -2.51 -22.82
N PRO A 64 3.05 -2.81 -23.00
CA PRO A 64 3.61 -4.05 -22.50
C PRO A 64 3.71 -4.02 -20.97
N PHE A 65 3.61 -5.20 -20.34
CA PHE A 65 3.65 -5.36 -18.88
C PHE A 65 4.84 -4.64 -18.22
N ASN A 66 6.03 -4.71 -18.81
CA ASN A 66 7.23 -4.05 -18.27
C ASN A 66 7.08 -2.53 -18.16
N ASN A 67 6.43 -1.88 -19.12
CA ASN A 67 6.19 -0.44 -19.07
C ASN A 67 5.15 -0.11 -17.98
N ILE A 68 4.12 -0.95 -17.84
CA ILE A 68 3.10 -0.82 -16.79
C ILE A 68 3.74 -0.95 -15.40
N LYS A 69 4.58 -1.96 -15.19
CA LYS A 69 5.36 -2.18 -13.97
C LYS A 69 6.24 -0.97 -13.66
N GLN A 70 6.98 -0.47 -14.65
CA GLN A 70 7.85 0.70 -14.49
C GLN A 70 7.08 1.95 -14.08
N ASP A 71 5.93 2.23 -14.71
CA ASP A 71 5.09 3.37 -14.37
C ASP A 71 4.58 3.31 -12.92
N ILE A 72 4.14 2.11 -12.49
CA ILE A 72 3.71 1.88 -11.12
C ILE A 72 4.87 2.09 -10.15
N PHE A 73 6.04 1.56 -10.46
CA PHE A 73 7.25 1.71 -9.64
C PHE A 73 7.67 3.17 -9.50
N ILE A 74 7.57 3.97 -10.56
CA ILE A 74 7.83 5.42 -10.51
C ILE A 74 6.86 6.10 -9.53
N LYS A 75 5.56 5.75 -9.57
CA LYS A 75 4.57 6.31 -8.64
C LYS A 75 4.87 5.91 -7.20
N VAL A 76 5.10 4.62 -6.93
CA VAL A 76 5.44 4.12 -5.58
C VAL A 76 6.71 4.79 -5.05
N LYS A 77 7.75 4.87 -5.87
CA LYS A 77 9.01 5.55 -5.53
C LYS A 77 8.78 7.01 -5.15
N LYS A 78 7.90 7.72 -5.87
CA LYS A 78 7.53 9.09 -5.53
C LYS A 78 6.83 9.15 -4.17
N THR A 79 5.86 8.27 -3.91
CA THR A 79 5.16 8.18 -2.62
C THR A 79 6.12 7.91 -1.46
N LEU A 80 7.01 6.92 -1.58
CA LEU A 80 8.02 6.61 -0.56
C LEU A 80 8.99 7.77 -0.30
N ARG A 81 9.29 8.58 -1.34
CA ARG A 81 10.11 9.79 -1.20
C ARG A 81 9.37 10.91 -0.49
N THR A 82 8.10 11.14 -0.85
CA THR A 82 7.24 12.09 -0.14
C THR A 82 7.11 11.69 1.34
N ALA A 83 7.00 10.39 1.60
CA ALA A 83 6.98 9.82 2.95
C ALA A 83 8.32 9.84 3.68
N LYS A 84 9.37 10.43 3.09
CA LYS A 84 10.69 10.60 3.72
C LYS A 84 11.32 9.27 4.21
N ILE A 85 11.06 8.15 3.51
CA ILE A 85 11.56 6.81 3.89
C ILE A 85 12.95 6.49 3.29
N PHE A 86 13.34 7.18 2.22
CA PHE A 86 14.66 6.96 1.59
C PHE A 86 15.83 7.35 2.49
N LYS A 87 17.01 6.82 2.19
CA LYS A 87 18.25 7.14 2.91
C LYS A 87 18.45 8.66 3.02
N ASN A 88 18.88 9.12 4.20
CA ASN A 88 19.09 10.52 4.58
C ASN A 88 17.82 11.38 4.76
N TYR A 89 16.62 10.78 4.62
CA TYR A 89 15.39 11.46 5.00
C TYR A 89 14.98 11.14 6.44
N GLU A 90 14.09 11.98 6.99
CA GLU A 90 13.64 11.97 8.38
C GLU A 90 13.19 10.60 8.89
N TYR A 91 12.33 9.91 8.14
CA TYR A 91 11.76 8.62 8.55
C TYR A 91 12.53 7.43 7.98
N HIS A 92 13.80 7.59 7.58
CA HIS A 92 14.55 6.49 6.97
C HIS A 92 14.65 5.25 7.88
N ASN A 93 15.14 5.43 9.10
CA ASN A 93 15.38 4.32 10.03
C ASN A 93 14.06 3.69 10.52
N VAL A 94 13.08 4.55 10.82
CA VAL A 94 11.74 4.14 11.28
C VAL A 94 11.00 3.42 10.15
N GLY A 95 10.91 4.04 8.97
CA GLY A 95 10.29 3.47 7.79
C GLY A 95 10.94 2.15 7.39
N LYS A 96 12.27 2.01 7.47
CA LYS A 96 12.95 0.73 7.24
C LYS A 96 12.49 -0.37 8.20
N ARG A 97 12.35 -0.07 9.49
CA ARG A 97 11.85 -1.02 10.50
C ARG A 97 10.41 -1.43 10.21
N ILE A 98 9.54 -0.46 9.89
CA ILE A 98 8.14 -0.71 9.53
C ILE A 98 8.05 -1.55 8.27
N LEU A 99 8.73 -1.18 7.18
CA LEU A 99 8.76 -1.94 5.93
C LEU A 99 9.18 -3.39 6.17
N ARG A 100 10.19 -3.63 7.01
CA ARG A 100 10.62 -4.98 7.38
C ARG A 100 9.54 -5.73 8.16
N ALA A 101 8.91 -5.08 9.13
CA ALA A 101 7.83 -5.67 9.92
C ALA A 101 6.63 -6.02 9.02
N SER A 102 6.16 -5.09 8.18
CA SER A 102 5.05 -5.27 7.24
C SER A 102 5.34 -6.26 6.11
N LEU A 103 6.60 -6.61 5.85
CA LEU A 103 6.94 -7.69 4.91
C LEU A 103 6.92 -9.06 5.58
N ASN A 104 7.27 -9.13 6.87
CA ASN A 104 7.29 -10.35 7.65
C ASN A 104 5.89 -10.74 8.17
N SER A 105 5.03 -9.76 8.41
CA SER A 105 3.63 -9.96 8.81
C SER A 105 2.70 -9.49 7.69
N ARG A 106 1.51 -10.11 7.59
CA ARG A 106 0.48 -9.65 6.64
C ARG A 106 -0.12 -8.32 7.05
N GLU A 107 -0.29 -8.13 8.36
CA GLU A 107 -0.85 -6.94 9.00
C GLU A 107 -0.04 -6.64 10.28
N LEU A 108 0.01 -5.39 10.71
CA LEU A 108 0.55 -4.98 12.01
C LEU A 108 -0.60 -4.48 12.89
N VAL A 109 -0.61 -4.77 14.18
CA VAL A 109 -1.54 -4.11 15.10
C VAL A 109 -1.19 -2.62 15.18
N HIS A 110 -2.18 -1.73 15.25
CA HIS A 110 -1.97 -0.28 15.24
C HIS A 110 -1.03 0.20 16.35
N GLU A 111 -1.19 -0.30 17.57
CA GLU A 111 -0.29 -0.01 18.69
C GLU A 111 1.17 -0.37 18.36
N ALA A 112 1.41 -1.56 17.80
CA ALA A 112 2.75 -1.98 17.39
C ALA A 112 3.31 -1.14 16.24
N PHE A 113 2.45 -0.54 15.41
CA PHE A 113 2.87 0.44 14.41
C PHE A 113 3.29 1.77 15.05
N GLU A 114 2.53 2.27 16.03
CA GLU A 114 2.85 3.50 16.77
C GLU A 114 4.16 3.38 17.56
N GLU A 115 4.48 2.20 18.10
CA GLU A 115 5.74 1.93 18.82
C GLU A 115 7.02 2.14 17.99
N PHE A 116 6.91 2.22 16.66
CA PHE A 116 8.07 2.57 15.84
C PHE A 116 8.47 4.05 15.94
N PHE A 117 7.60 4.90 16.48
CA PHE A 117 7.74 6.35 16.56
C PHE A 117 7.94 6.82 17.99
N ASN A 118 8.60 7.97 18.15
CA ASN A 118 8.76 8.57 19.48
C ASN A 118 7.56 9.44 19.87
N LYS A 119 6.78 9.88 18.89
CA LYS A 119 5.61 10.75 19.06
C LYS A 119 4.43 10.22 18.25
N PRO A 120 3.20 10.18 18.82
CA PRO A 120 2.01 9.75 18.09
C PRO A 120 1.76 10.55 16.80
N ASP A 121 2.09 11.85 16.78
CA ASP A 121 1.91 12.71 15.62
C ASP A 121 2.74 12.26 14.40
N GLU A 122 3.92 11.66 14.62
CA GLU A 122 4.78 11.15 13.54
C GLU A 122 4.17 9.91 12.87
N ALA A 123 3.51 9.04 13.65
CA ALA A 123 2.79 7.88 13.12
C ALA A 123 1.65 8.32 12.20
N ASN A 124 0.88 9.32 12.64
CA ASN A 124 -0.20 9.92 11.85
C ASN A 124 0.32 10.64 10.59
N GLU A 125 1.47 11.33 10.67
CA GLU A 125 2.12 11.93 9.49
C GLU A 125 2.48 10.85 8.46
N VAL A 126 3.08 9.73 8.91
CA VAL A 126 3.46 8.63 8.03
C VAL A 126 2.25 7.95 7.38
N LEU A 127 1.17 7.73 8.13
CA LEU A 127 -0.10 7.25 7.57
C LEU A 127 -0.66 8.22 6.52
N GLY A 128 -0.53 9.53 6.77
CA GLY A 128 -0.98 10.59 5.84
C GLY A 128 -0.30 10.56 4.47
N TYR A 129 0.89 9.98 4.34
CA TYR A 129 1.57 9.82 3.05
C TYR A 129 1.04 8.66 2.20
N ASN A 130 0.11 7.84 2.71
CA ASN A 130 -0.50 6.71 2.00
C ASN A 130 0.54 5.69 1.47
N VAL A 131 1.60 5.45 2.25
CA VAL A 131 2.46 4.26 2.07
C VAL A 131 1.84 3.05 2.77
N PHE A 132 1.15 3.30 3.88
CA PHE A 132 0.44 2.34 4.70
C PHE A 132 -1.03 2.77 4.84
N THR A 133 -1.92 1.81 5.09
CA THR A 133 -3.33 2.04 5.42
C THR A 133 -3.61 1.60 6.84
N TYR A 134 -4.33 2.43 7.60
CA TYR A 134 -4.96 2.03 8.86
C TYR A 134 -6.38 1.50 8.60
N HIS A 135 -6.65 0.29 9.06
CA HIS A 135 -7.95 -0.40 8.98
C HIS A 135 -8.70 -0.23 10.30
N LEU A 136 -9.62 0.73 10.35
CA LEU A 136 -10.30 1.13 11.58
C LEU A 136 -11.06 -0.03 12.24
N VAL A 137 -11.68 -0.91 11.46
CA VAL A 137 -12.49 -2.01 11.99
C VAL A 137 -11.61 -3.09 12.64
N LYS A 138 -10.42 -3.32 12.09
CA LYS A 138 -9.49 -4.35 12.56
C LYS A 138 -8.46 -3.83 13.57
N ASP A 139 -8.32 -2.50 13.64
CA ASP A 139 -7.25 -1.82 14.34
C ASP A 139 -5.85 -2.30 13.89
N THR A 140 -5.68 -2.47 12.57
CA THR A 140 -4.43 -2.93 11.96
C THR A 140 -3.91 -1.96 10.90
N VAL A 141 -2.61 -2.03 10.64
CA VAL A 141 -1.92 -1.29 9.59
C VAL A 141 -1.35 -2.27 8.57
N THR A 142 -1.58 -1.99 7.29
CA THR A 142 -1.03 -2.75 6.16
C THR A 142 -0.36 -1.84 5.16
N PHE A 143 0.28 -2.40 4.13
CA PHE A 143 0.69 -1.60 2.97
C PHE A 143 -0.53 -0.96 2.31
N GLN A 144 -0.38 0.29 1.88
CA GLN A 144 -1.45 0.98 1.17
C GLN A 144 -1.87 0.22 -0.07
N SER A 145 -0.96 -0.39 -0.83
CA SER A 145 -1.33 -1.27 -1.94
C SER A 145 -0.30 -2.36 -2.17
N CYS A 146 -0.71 -3.41 -2.90
CA CYS A 146 0.19 -4.51 -3.27
C CYS A 146 1.40 -4.00 -4.06
N SER A 147 1.23 -2.96 -4.89
CA SER A 147 2.33 -2.35 -5.63
C SER A 147 3.42 -1.77 -4.72
N VAL A 148 3.07 -1.21 -3.56
CA VAL A 148 4.06 -0.74 -2.58
C VAL A 148 4.87 -1.92 -2.05
N LYS A 149 4.18 -2.98 -1.61
CA LYS A 149 4.80 -4.21 -1.13
C LYS A 149 5.73 -4.81 -2.19
N TYR A 150 5.23 -4.99 -3.41
CA TYR A 150 5.96 -5.57 -4.53
C TYR A 150 7.21 -4.74 -4.87
N TYR A 151 7.10 -3.41 -4.92
CA TYR A 151 8.25 -2.53 -5.17
C TYR A 151 9.35 -2.69 -4.11
N VAL A 152 8.98 -2.76 -2.82
CA VAL A 152 9.94 -2.92 -1.73
C VAL A 152 10.61 -4.29 -1.78
N GLN A 153 9.87 -5.36 -2.13
CA GLN A 153 10.42 -6.71 -2.34
C GLN A 153 11.38 -6.79 -3.54
N ASP A 154 11.06 -6.10 -4.64
CA ASP A 154 11.92 -6.02 -5.83
C ASP A 154 13.18 -5.16 -5.57
N ASN A 155 13.15 -4.26 -4.57
CA ASN A 155 14.23 -3.32 -4.24
C ASN A 155 14.77 -3.51 -2.81
N THR A 156 14.85 -4.76 -2.34
CA THR A 156 15.30 -5.09 -0.97
C THR A 156 16.67 -4.53 -0.62
N ASP A 157 17.59 -4.41 -1.59
CA ASP A 157 18.91 -3.80 -1.40
C ASP A 157 18.85 -2.33 -0.96
N VAL A 158 17.83 -1.60 -1.39
CA VAL A 158 17.66 -0.17 -1.08
C VAL A 158 17.06 0.02 0.31
N PHE A 159 16.15 -0.87 0.71
CA PHE A 159 15.35 -0.70 1.92
C PHE A 159 15.79 -1.58 3.08
N LEU A 160 16.28 -2.80 2.83
CA LEU A 160 16.46 -3.84 3.85
C LEU A 160 17.92 -4.22 4.11
N ARG A 161 18.87 -3.84 3.24
CA ARG A 161 20.30 -4.15 3.45
C ARG A 161 20.85 -3.43 4.67
N CYS A 162 21.52 -4.15 5.58
CA CYS A 162 22.26 -3.55 6.69
C CYS A 162 23.59 -2.97 6.15
N LEU A 163 23.88 -1.72 6.50
CA LEU A 163 25.26 -1.25 6.61
C LEU A 163 25.70 -1.46 8.06
#